data_AF-A0A994J4P7-F1
#
_entry.id   AF-A0A994J4P7-F1
#
_cell.length_a   1.000
_cell.length_b   1.000
_cell.length_c   1.000
_cell.angle_alpha   90.00
_cell.angle_beta   90.00
_cell.angle_gamma   90.00
#
_symmetry.space_group_name_H-M   'P 1'
#
loop_
_entity.id
_entity.type
_entity.pdbx_description
1 polymer ?
#
loop_
_entity_poly.entity_id
_entity_poly.type
_entity_poly.pdbx_seq_one_letter_code
_entity_poly.pdbx_strand_id
1 'polypeptide(L)'
;MVSGTNVYGILRAPRAASTESLVLTVPCGSDSTNSQAVGLLLALAAHFRGQIYWAKDIVFLVTEHDLLGTEAWLEAYHDVNVTGMQSSPLQGRAGAIQAAVALELSSDVVTSLDVAVEGLNGQLPNLDLLNLFQTFCQKGGLLCTLQGKLQPEDWTSLDGPLQGLQTLLLMVLRQASGRPHGSHGLFLRYRVEALTLRGINSFRQYKYDLVAVGKALEGMFRKLNHLLERLHQSFFLYLLPGLSRFVSIGLYMPAVGFLLLVLGLKALELWMQLHEAGMGLEEPGGAPGPSVPLPPSQGVGLASLVAPLLISQAMGLALYVLPVLGQHVATQHFPVAEAEAVVLTLLAIYAAGLALPHNTHRVVSTQAPDRGWMALKLVALIYLALQLGCIALTNFSLGFLLATTMVPTAALAKPHGPRTLYAALLVLTSPAATLLGSLFLWRELQEAPLSLAEGWQLFLAALAQGVLEHHTYGALLFPLLSLGLYPCWLLFWNVLFWK
;
A
#
# COMPACT_ATOMS: atom_id res chain seq x y z
N MET A 1 -6.20 -10.68 -24.23
CA MET A 1 -4.75 -10.71 -23.99
C MET A 1 -4.17 -9.40 -24.50
N VAL A 2 -3.33 -8.73 -23.71
CA VAL A 2 -2.64 -7.49 -24.11
C VAL A 2 -1.24 -7.88 -24.59
N SER A 3 -0.86 -7.43 -25.78
CA SER A 3 0.48 -7.63 -26.34
C SER A 3 1.15 -6.27 -26.54
N GLY A 4 2.43 -6.15 -26.18
CA GLY A 4 3.21 -4.94 -26.38
C GLY A 4 4.67 -5.24 -26.73
N THR A 5 5.36 -4.23 -27.25
CA THR A 5 6.75 -4.28 -27.67
C THR A 5 7.56 -3.23 -26.92
N ASN A 6 8.41 -3.69 -26.00
CA ASN A 6 9.38 -2.82 -25.35
C ASN A 6 10.63 -2.67 -26.20
N VAL A 7 11.20 -1.48 -26.25
CA VAL A 7 12.44 -1.18 -26.96
C VAL A 7 13.49 -0.77 -25.95
N TYR A 8 14.67 -1.38 -26.02
CA TYR A 8 15.79 -1.00 -25.17
C TYR A 8 17.10 -0.91 -25.97
N GLY A 9 17.99 -0.03 -25.52
CA GLY A 9 19.34 0.13 -26.05
C GLY A 9 20.35 0.16 -24.91
N ILE A 10 21.51 -0.45 -25.12
CA ILE A 10 22.58 -0.53 -24.11
C ILE A 10 23.79 0.27 -24.60
N LEU A 11 24.15 1.32 -23.87
CA LEU A 11 25.44 1.98 -24.00
C LEU A 11 26.45 1.30 -23.09
N ARG A 12 27.46 0.65 -23.68
CA ARG A 12 28.53 -0.01 -22.92
C ARG A 12 29.51 1.01 -22.34
N ALA A 13 29.90 0.83 -21.08
CA ALA A 13 30.88 1.67 -20.44
C ALA A 13 32.27 1.46 -21.07
N PRO A 14 32.97 2.52 -21.50
CA PRO A 14 34.32 2.40 -22.07
C PRO A 14 35.40 2.03 -21.03
N ARG A 15 35.15 2.27 -19.73
CA ARG A 15 36.17 2.16 -18.66
C ARG A 15 36.01 0.95 -17.73
N ALA A 16 35.02 0.09 -17.93
CA ALA A 16 34.72 -1.00 -16.99
C ALA A 16 34.25 -2.28 -17.69
N ALA A 17 34.25 -3.38 -16.95
CA ALA A 17 33.88 -4.71 -17.44
C ALA A 17 32.36 -4.94 -17.61
N SER A 18 31.56 -3.88 -17.76
CA SER A 18 30.10 -3.96 -17.94
C SER A 18 29.36 -4.80 -16.89
N THR A 19 29.89 -4.84 -15.65
CA THR A 19 29.33 -5.62 -14.53
C THR A 19 28.17 -4.93 -13.82
N GLU A 20 28.02 -3.63 -14.02
CA GLU A 20 26.99 -2.80 -13.41
C GLU A 20 26.32 -1.90 -14.44
N SER A 21 25.06 -1.57 -14.20
CA SER A 21 24.29 -0.71 -15.10
C SER A 21 23.40 0.31 -14.38
N LEU A 22 23.04 1.36 -15.12
CA LEU A 22 22.05 2.36 -14.78
C LEU A 22 20.93 2.32 -15.82
N VAL A 23 19.68 2.57 -15.42
CA VAL A 23 18.53 2.55 -16.34
C VAL A 23 17.92 3.95 -16.43
N LEU A 24 17.74 4.46 -17.65
CA LEU A 24 16.83 5.56 -17.95
C LEU A 24 15.62 4.99 -18.68
N THR A 25 14.45 5.03 -18.05
CA THR A 25 13.22 4.46 -18.63
C THR A 25 12.18 5.54 -18.93
N VAL A 26 11.46 5.38 -20.04
CA VAL A 26 10.32 6.20 -20.42
C VAL A 26 9.13 5.28 -20.69
N PRO A 27 8.13 5.24 -19.79
CA PRO A 27 6.91 4.51 -20.07
C PRO A 27 6.06 5.22 -21.13
N CYS A 28 5.48 4.48 -22.06
CA CYS A 28 4.50 4.97 -23.02
C CYS A 28 3.17 4.24 -22.77
N GLY A 29 2.14 5.01 -22.41
CA GLY A 29 0.76 4.52 -22.26
C GLY A 29 -0.10 4.86 -23.46
N SER A 30 -1.28 4.24 -23.56
CA SER A 30 -2.31 4.62 -24.54
C SER A 30 -2.79 6.06 -24.36
N ASP A 31 -2.82 6.52 -23.11
CA ASP A 31 -3.45 7.78 -22.72
C ASP A 31 -2.44 8.93 -22.56
N SER A 32 -1.15 8.62 -22.47
CA SER A 32 -0.06 9.59 -22.31
C SER A 32 1.07 9.29 -23.29
N THR A 33 1.08 10.04 -24.41
CA THR A 33 2.19 9.99 -25.36
C THR A 33 3.35 10.80 -24.79
N ASN A 34 4.22 10.13 -24.01
CA ASN A 34 5.45 10.68 -23.42
C ASN A 34 6.52 11.01 -24.48
N SER A 35 6.13 11.65 -25.58
CA SER A 35 6.94 11.95 -26.75
C SER A 35 8.13 12.85 -26.43
N GLN A 36 7.95 13.85 -25.56
CA GLN A 36 9.04 14.71 -25.10
C GLN A 36 10.06 13.94 -24.25
N ALA A 37 9.59 13.01 -23.41
CA ALA A 37 10.47 12.16 -22.62
C ALA A 37 11.28 11.22 -23.51
N VAL A 38 10.66 10.61 -24.54
CA VAL A 38 11.36 9.78 -25.53
C VAL A 38 12.38 10.62 -26.31
N GLY A 39 12.01 11.83 -26.74
CA GLY A 39 12.92 12.75 -27.43
C GLY A 39 14.13 13.12 -26.57
N LEU A 40 13.91 13.44 -25.28
CA LEU A 40 14.98 13.73 -24.33
C LEU A 40 15.87 12.50 -24.07
N LEU A 41 15.27 11.30 -23.94
CA LEU A 41 15.99 10.05 -23.79
C LEU A 41 16.90 9.78 -24.99
N LEU A 42 16.41 9.94 -26.22
CA LEU A 42 17.22 9.77 -27.44
C LEU A 42 18.33 10.82 -27.55
N ALA A 43 18.05 12.08 -27.19
CA ALA A 43 19.04 13.15 -27.17
C ALA A 43 20.15 12.86 -26.13
N LEU A 44 19.78 12.39 -24.95
CA LEU A 44 20.73 11.96 -23.90
C LEU A 44 21.52 10.73 -24.35
N ALA A 45 20.90 9.75 -25.00
CA ALA A 45 21.61 8.58 -25.53
C ALA A 45 22.67 8.98 -26.57
N ALA A 46 22.33 9.87 -27.50
CA ALA A 46 23.27 10.41 -28.47
C ALA A 46 24.39 11.20 -27.80
N HIS A 47 24.07 12.03 -26.79
CA HIS A 47 25.05 12.78 -26.03
C HIS A 47 25.99 11.87 -25.24
N PHE A 48 25.45 10.91 -24.49
CA PHE A 48 26.19 10.00 -23.60
C PHE A 48 27.14 9.12 -24.38
N ARG A 49 26.78 8.73 -25.61
CA ARG A 49 27.66 7.97 -26.52
C ARG A 49 28.98 8.69 -26.81
N GLY A 50 28.99 10.03 -26.85
CA GLY A 50 30.20 10.83 -27.08
C GLY A 50 31.09 10.98 -25.85
N GLN A 51 30.65 10.52 -24.68
CA GLN A 51 31.30 10.78 -23.40
C GLN A 51 32.11 9.58 -22.92
N ILE A 52 33.34 9.82 -22.50
CA ILE A 52 34.30 8.76 -22.14
C ILE A 52 34.37 8.44 -20.64
N TYR A 53 33.60 9.15 -19.80
CA TYR A 53 33.70 9.04 -18.34
C TYR A 53 32.74 7.99 -17.73
N TRP A 54 31.96 7.29 -18.55
CA TRP A 54 31.06 6.24 -18.05
C TRP A 54 31.85 5.02 -17.57
N ALA A 55 31.53 4.58 -16.36
CA ALA A 55 32.07 3.40 -15.69
C ALA A 55 30.99 2.31 -15.51
N LYS A 56 29.71 2.65 -15.68
CA LYS A 56 28.59 1.70 -15.70
C LYS A 56 27.90 1.73 -17.05
N ASP A 57 27.38 0.57 -17.47
CA ASP A 57 26.55 0.51 -18.68
C ASP A 57 25.28 1.35 -18.45
N ILE A 58 24.77 1.98 -19.50
CA ILE A 58 23.53 2.75 -19.42
C ILE A 58 22.51 2.10 -20.33
N VAL A 59 21.41 1.66 -19.75
CA VAL A 59 20.26 1.10 -20.46
C VAL A 59 19.25 2.21 -20.67
N PHE A 60 18.91 2.45 -21.93
CA PHE A 60 17.81 3.32 -22.33
C PHE A 60 16.62 2.42 -22.65
N LEU A 61 15.52 2.57 -21.91
CA LEU A 61 14.35 1.70 -22.01
C LEU A 61 13.12 2.54 -22.36
N VAL A 62 12.36 2.08 -23.36
CA VAL A 62 11.04 2.62 -23.71
C VAL A 62 10.05 1.46 -23.63
N THR A 63 9.08 1.57 -22.74
CA THR A 63 8.11 0.49 -22.48
C THR A 63 6.74 0.84 -23.06
N GLU A 64 6.08 -0.17 -23.62
CA GLU A 64 4.69 -0.04 -24.06
C GLU A 64 3.75 -0.49 -22.93
N HIS A 65 2.55 0.11 -22.85
CA HIS A 65 1.59 -0.15 -21.77
C HIS A 65 2.11 0.20 -20.36
N ASP A 66 2.91 1.26 -20.26
CA ASP A 66 3.38 1.88 -19.00
C ASP A 66 4.05 0.88 -18.02
N LEU A 67 3.33 0.51 -16.95
CA LEU A 67 3.81 -0.39 -15.91
C LEU A 67 3.90 -1.85 -16.39
N LEU A 68 3.00 -2.31 -17.27
CA LEU A 68 3.00 -3.69 -17.77
C LEU A 68 4.25 -3.99 -18.59
N GLY A 69 4.62 -3.09 -19.50
CA GLY A 69 5.86 -3.22 -20.27
C GLY A 69 7.08 -3.19 -19.36
N THR A 70 7.07 -2.36 -18.32
CA THR A 70 8.17 -2.29 -17.34
C THR A 70 8.33 -3.60 -16.58
N GLU A 71 7.24 -4.20 -16.08
CA GLU A 71 7.29 -5.49 -15.37
C GLU A 71 7.77 -6.61 -16.29
N ALA A 72 7.22 -6.71 -17.51
CA ALA A 72 7.63 -7.73 -18.47
C ALA A 72 9.12 -7.64 -18.83
N TRP A 73 9.66 -6.41 -18.96
CA TRP A 73 11.08 -6.22 -19.20
C TRP A 73 11.94 -6.57 -17.97
N LEU A 74 11.51 -6.21 -16.76
CA LEU A 74 12.21 -6.54 -15.52
C LEU A 74 12.27 -8.05 -15.28
N GLU A 75 11.15 -8.75 -15.48
CA GLU A 75 11.09 -10.21 -15.39
C GLU A 75 12.03 -10.88 -16.41
N ALA A 76 12.02 -10.42 -17.67
CA ALA A 76 12.96 -10.88 -18.69
C ALA A 76 14.42 -10.59 -18.32
N TYR A 77 14.69 -9.42 -17.73
CA TYR A 77 16.02 -8.99 -17.35
C TYR A 77 16.58 -9.77 -16.16
N HIS A 78 15.73 -10.19 -15.23
CA HIS A 78 16.11 -10.95 -14.04
C HIS A 78 15.98 -12.48 -14.22
N ASP A 79 15.41 -12.94 -15.34
CA ASP A 79 15.12 -14.35 -15.64
C ASP A 79 14.23 -15.00 -14.57
N VAL A 80 13.16 -14.28 -14.21
CA VAL A 80 12.15 -14.72 -13.23
C VAL A 80 10.76 -14.53 -13.79
N ASN A 81 9.81 -15.37 -13.37
CA ASN A 81 8.41 -15.25 -13.73
C ASN A 81 7.57 -15.22 -12.45
N VAL A 82 7.29 -14.02 -11.94
CA VAL A 82 6.59 -13.81 -10.67
C VAL A 82 5.11 -13.53 -10.91
N THR A 83 4.80 -12.79 -11.97
CA THR A 83 3.45 -12.29 -12.29
C THR A 83 2.73 -13.14 -13.33
N GLY A 84 3.41 -14.13 -13.93
CA GLY A 84 2.86 -14.93 -15.02
C GLY A 84 2.95 -14.26 -16.39
N MET A 85 3.61 -13.09 -16.50
CA MET A 85 3.81 -12.42 -17.78
C MET A 85 4.76 -13.23 -18.67
N GLN A 86 4.44 -13.28 -19.95
CA GLN A 86 5.29 -13.91 -20.96
C GLN A 86 6.11 -12.85 -21.65
N SER A 87 7.43 -12.95 -21.55
CA SER A 87 8.38 -12.05 -22.19
C SER A 87 9.30 -12.83 -23.14
N SER A 88 9.75 -12.16 -24.20
CA SER A 88 10.74 -12.73 -25.12
C SER A 88 12.14 -12.67 -24.50
N PRO A 89 13.03 -13.64 -24.79
CA PRO A 89 14.39 -13.61 -24.28
C PRO A 89 15.13 -12.37 -24.76
N LEU A 90 15.85 -11.70 -23.85
CA LEU A 90 16.61 -10.50 -24.19
C LEU A 90 17.81 -10.86 -25.08
N GLN A 91 17.92 -10.21 -26.24
CA GLN A 91 19.07 -10.35 -27.15
C GLN A 91 20.39 -9.85 -26.55
N GLY A 92 20.33 -8.91 -25.62
CA GLY A 92 21.50 -8.37 -24.93
C GLY A 92 21.18 -7.96 -23.49
N ARG A 93 22.13 -8.21 -22.58
CA ARG A 93 22.00 -7.87 -21.15
C ARG A 93 23.15 -6.97 -20.70
N ALA A 94 22.83 -5.99 -19.87
CA ALA A 94 23.81 -5.19 -19.13
C ALA A 94 24.15 -5.87 -17.79
N GLY A 95 25.19 -5.42 -17.10
CA GLY A 95 25.49 -5.88 -15.75
C GLY A 95 24.44 -5.43 -14.72
N ALA A 96 24.56 -5.85 -13.46
CA ALA A 96 23.55 -5.63 -12.42
C ALA A 96 23.08 -4.17 -12.33
N ILE A 97 21.75 -3.96 -12.36
CA ILE A 97 21.16 -2.62 -12.30
C ILE A 97 21.38 -2.06 -10.89
N GLN A 98 22.02 -0.90 -10.81
CA GLN A 98 22.33 -0.22 -9.55
C GLN A 98 21.27 0.81 -9.19
N ALA A 99 20.79 1.57 -10.19
CA ALA A 99 19.74 2.55 -10.03
C ALA A 99 18.98 2.78 -11.33
N ALA A 100 17.73 3.21 -11.23
CA ALA A 100 16.89 3.58 -12.35
C ALA A 100 16.26 4.96 -12.18
N VAL A 101 16.10 5.69 -13.28
CA VAL A 101 15.35 6.94 -13.34
C VAL A 101 14.29 6.79 -14.40
N ALA A 102 13.03 6.93 -14.00
CA ALA A 102 11.89 6.96 -14.90
C ALA A 102 11.54 8.40 -15.25
N LEU A 103 11.25 8.67 -16.52
CA LEU A 103 10.91 10.00 -17.00
C LEU A 103 9.52 10.02 -17.66
N GLU A 104 8.63 10.81 -17.10
CA GLU A 104 7.24 10.99 -17.51
C GLU A 104 7.00 12.47 -17.86
N LEU A 105 7.20 12.85 -19.13
CA LEU A 105 6.93 14.21 -19.62
C LEU A 105 5.66 14.18 -20.50
N SER A 106 4.50 14.10 -19.85
CA SER A 106 3.21 13.98 -20.53
C SER A 106 2.68 15.30 -21.07
N SER A 107 3.14 16.45 -20.56
CA SER A 107 2.76 17.78 -21.01
C SER A 107 3.74 18.34 -22.04
N ASP A 108 3.21 19.02 -23.06
CA ASP A 108 4.03 19.72 -24.05
C ASP A 108 4.83 20.90 -23.47
N VAL A 109 4.34 21.43 -22.35
CA VAL A 109 4.95 22.54 -21.63
C VAL A 109 5.33 22.02 -20.25
N VAL A 110 6.62 21.95 -19.98
CA VAL A 110 7.18 21.56 -18.68
C VAL A 110 7.62 22.83 -17.96
N THR A 111 7.00 23.16 -16.84
CA THR A 111 7.28 24.38 -16.06
C THR A 111 7.76 24.07 -14.64
N SER A 112 7.61 22.82 -14.21
CA SER A 112 8.13 22.26 -12.96
C SER A 112 8.38 20.76 -13.11
N LEU A 113 9.23 20.20 -12.24
CA LEU A 113 9.49 18.77 -12.15
C LEU A 113 8.96 18.22 -10.83
N ASP A 114 8.08 17.24 -10.89
CA ASP A 114 7.57 16.53 -9.72
C ASP A 114 8.27 15.18 -9.58
N VAL A 115 8.55 14.79 -8.34
CA VAL A 115 9.13 13.47 -8.07
C VAL A 115 8.09 12.57 -7.43
N ALA A 116 7.95 11.36 -7.96
CA ALA A 116 7.18 10.29 -7.35
C ALA A 116 8.13 9.25 -6.74
N VAL A 117 7.82 8.85 -5.51
CA VAL A 117 8.65 7.95 -4.70
C VAL A 117 7.87 6.75 -4.16
N GLU A 118 6.54 6.78 -4.25
CA GLU A 118 5.67 5.73 -3.72
C GLU A 118 5.64 4.51 -4.65
N GLY A 119 6.27 3.43 -4.20
CA GLY A 119 6.35 2.16 -4.91
C GLY A 119 5.32 1.11 -4.49
N LEU A 120 5.45 -0.07 -5.08
CA LEU A 120 4.59 -1.22 -4.81
C LEU A 120 4.65 -1.61 -3.32
N ASN A 121 3.50 -1.92 -2.72
CA ASN A 121 3.37 -2.33 -1.32
C ASN A 121 3.90 -1.30 -0.30
N GLY A 122 4.02 -0.03 -0.69
CA GLY A 122 4.52 1.04 0.19
C GLY A 122 6.04 1.09 0.30
N GLN A 123 6.76 0.39 -0.58
CA GLN A 123 8.22 0.52 -0.70
C GLN A 123 8.59 1.94 -1.15
N LEU A 124 9.71 2.42 -0.64
CA LEU A 124 10.29 3.72 -0.99
C LEU A 124 11.73 3.52 -1.47
N PRO A 125 12.20 4.33 -2.42
CA PRO A 125 13.61 4.34 -2.80
C PRO A 125 14.45 4.87 -1.65
N ASN A 126 15.75 4.67 -1.75
CA ASN A 126 16.69 5.29 -0.86
C ASN A 126 16.60 6.83 -0.92
N LEU A 127 16.48 7.48 0.26
CA LEU A 127 16.42 8.92 0.43
C LEU A 127 17.57 9.70 -0.25
N ASP A 128 18.76 9.11 -0.38
CA ASP A 128 19.89 9.79 -1.02
C ASP A 128 19.67 10.00 -2.52
N LEU A 129 18.90 9.12 -3.18
CA LEU A 129 18.51 9.30 -4.58
C LEU A 129 17.60 10.53 -4.73
N LEU A 130 16.71 10.75 -3.77
CA LEU A 130 15.86 11.93 -3.70
C LEU A 130 16.66 13.20 -3.39
N ASN A 131 17.59 13.14 -2.43
CA ASN A 131 18.48 14.26 -2.11
C ASN A 131 19.34 14.67 -3.31
N LEU A 132 19.81 13.68 -4.07
CA LEU A 132 20.55 13.88 -5.31
C LEU A 132 19.68 14.59 -6.36
N PHE A 133 18.44 14.16 -6.56
CA PHE A 133 17.48 14.84 -7.43
C PHE A 133 17.29 16.30 -7.02
N GLN A 134 16.99 16.54 -5.75
CA GLN A 134 16.77 17.90 -5.22
C GLN A 134 18.00 18.80 -5.42
N THR A 135 19.20 18.28 -5.17
CA THR A 135 20.45 19.04 -5.32
C THR A 135 20.65 19.48 -6.77
N PHE A 136 20.35 18.61 -7.74
CA PHE A 136 20.46 18.97 -9.17
C PHE A 136 19.32 19.87 -9.64
N CYS A 137 18.11 19.75 -9.08
CA CYS A 137 17.05 20.74 -9.29
C CYS A 137 17.51 22.14 -8.89
N GLN A 138 18.02 22.29 -7.66
CA GLN A 138 18.46 23.57 -7.12
C GLN A 138 19.62 24.16 -7.95
N LYS A 139 20.63 23.35 -8.29
CA LYS A 139 21.75 23.79 -9.14
C LYS A 139 21.33 24.17 -10.56
N GLY A 140 20.32 23.49 -11.10
CA GLY A 140 19.76 23.77 -12.42
C GLY A 140 18.76 24.92 -12.46
N GLY A 141 18.40 25.51 -11.31
CA GLY A 141 17.31 26.49 -11.23
C GLY A 141 15.92 25.91 -11.58
N LEU A 142 15.78 24.59 -11.45
CA LEU A 142 14.56 23.86 -11.73
C LEU A 142 13.65 23.87 -10.49
N LEU A 143 12.41 24.28 -10.69
CA LEU A 143 11.36 24.25 -9.69
C LEU A 143 10.90 22.81 -9.54
N CYS A 144 11.08 22.26 -8.35
CA CYS A 144 10.74 20.88 -8.07
C CYS A 144 9.65 20.78 -7.01
N THR A 145 8.71 19.86 -7.23
CA THR A 145 7.57 19.61 -6.35
C THR A 145 7.58 18.18 -5.85
N LEU A 146 6.84 17.95 -4.77
CA LEU A 146 6.51 16.62 -4.28
C LEU A 146 4.99 16.49 -4.32
N GLN A 147 4.50 15.50 -5.09
CA GLN A 147 3.06 15.25 -5.26
C GLN A 147 2.28 16.46 -5.79
N GLY A 148 2.92 17.29 -6.60
CA GLY A 148 2.36 18.53 -7.14
C GLY A 148 2.21 19.66 -6.11
N LYS A 149 2.77 19.52 -4.91
CA LYS A 149 2.83 20.59 -3.90
C LYS A 149 4.23 21.20 -3.87
N LEU A 150 4.27 22.54 -3.77
CA LEU A 150 5.52 23.27 -3.59
C LEU A 150 6.02 23.11 -2.15
N GLN A 151 7.33 23.16 -2.01
CA GLN A 151 7.95 23.18 -0.70
C GLN A 151 7.68 24.52 0.00
N PRO A 152 7.33 24.52 1.31
CA PRO A 152 7.24 25.74 2.09
C PRO A 152 8.58 26.49 2.12
N GLU A 153 8.57 27.76 1.74
CA GLU A 153 9.73 28.66 1.81
C GLU A 153 10.04 29.02 3.27
N ASP A 154 8.99 29.38 4.04
CA ASP A 154 9.09 29.78 5.44
C ASP A 154 8.49 28.73 6.37
N TRP A 155 9.32 28.20 7.26
CA TRP A 155 8.91 27.23 8.30
C TRP A 155 8.65 27.88 9.66
N THR A 156 8.87 29.19 9.77
CA THR A 156 8.68 29.97 11.00
C THR A 156 7.23 30.43 11.18
N SER A 157 6.50 30.59 10.08
CA SER A 157 5.06 30.83 10.09
C SER A 157 4.30 29.55 10.41
N LEU A 158 3.05 29.69 10.85
CA LEU A 158 2.16 28.54 11.08
C LEU A 158 1.78 27.83 9.77
N ASP A 159 1.81 28.54 8.65
CA ASP A 159 1.40 28.02 7.34
C ASP A 159 2.38 26.97 6.81
N GLY A 160 3.69 27.13 7.05
CA GLY A 160 4.71 26.18 6.59
C GLY A 160 4.53 24.77 7.16
N PRO A 161 4.45 24.59 8.49
CA PRO A 161 4.14 23.31 9.11
C PRO A 161 2.80 22.71 8.67
N LEU A 162 1.76 23.53 8.44
CA LEU A 162 0.46 23.05 7.96
C LEU A 162 0.54 22.50 6.53
N GLN A 163 1.22 23.22 5.62
CA GLN A 163 1.50 22.72 4.26
C GLN A 163 2.36 21.44 4.30
N GLY A 164 3.33 21.39 5.21
CA GLY A 164 4.13 20.19 5.44
C GLY A 164 3.30 19.00 5.92
N LEU A 165 2.34 19.23 6.81
CA LEU A 165 1.39 18.21 7.27
C LEU A 165 0.46 17.75 6.14
N GLN A 166 -0.04 18.65 5.31
CA GLN A 166 -0.85 18.32 4.13
C GLN A 166 -0.08 17.42 3.17
N THR A 167 1.18 17.77 2.87
CA THR A 167 2.05 16.97 1.98
C THR A 167 2.38 15.61 2.59
N LEU A 168 2.67 15.56 3.89
CA LEU A 168 2.90 14.31 4.60
C LEU A 168 1.65 13.41 4.56
N LEU A 169 0.46 13.98 4.79
CA LEU A 169 -0.79 13.21 4.77
C LEU A 169 -1.13 12.70 3.37
N LEU A 170 -0.86 13.49 2.32
CA LEU A 170 -0.95 13.04 0.94
C LEU A 170 0.01 11.86 0.66
N MET A 171 1.24 11.91 1.17
CA MET A 171 2.19 10.79 1.09
C MET A 171 1.68 9.55 1.81
N VAL A 172 1.15 9.71 3.03
CA VAL A 172 0.58 8.59 3.80
C VAL A 172 -0.57 7.95 3.02
N LEU A 173 -1.47 8.73 2.44
CA LEU A 173 -2.59 8.20 1.66
C LEU A 173 -2.13 7.50 0.37
N ARG A 174 -1.18 8.07 -0.37
CA ARG A 174 -0.61 7.45 -1.58
C ARG A 174 0.13 6.15 -1.24
N GLN A 175 1.01 6.18 -0.24
CA GLN A 175 1.78 5.02 0.19
C GLN A 175 0.87 3.92 0.77
N ALA A 176 -0.18 4.29 1.50
CA ALA A 176 -1.14 3.33 2.05
C ALA A 176 -1.90 2.55 0.96
N SER A 177 -2.14 3.17 -0.20
CA SER A 177 -2.75 2.47 -1.34
C SER A 177 -1.91 1.30 -1.85
N GLY A 178 -0.60 1.28 -1.57
CA GLY A 178 0.31 0.23 -2.04
C GLY A 178 0.48 0.15 -3.56
N ARG A 179 -0.15 1.06 -4.33
CA ARG A 179 -0.01 1.12 -5.79
C ARG A 179 1.34 1.74 -6.16
N PRO A 180 2.03 1.22 -7.18
CA PRO A 180 3.18 1.90 -7.74
C PRO A 180 2.71 3.17 -8.45
N HIS A 181 3.14 4.34 -7.99
CA HIS A 181 2.76 5.62 -8.56
C HIS A 181 3.62 6.01 -9.77
N GLY A 182 4.41 5.09 -10.31
CA GLY A 182 5.21 5.25 -11.53
C GLY A 182 6.04 3.98 -11.75
N SER A 183 6.68 3.88 -12.92
CA SER A 183 7.46 2.69 -13.29
C SER A 183 8.58 2.36 -12.30
N HIS A 184 9.12 3.36 -11.59
CA HIS A 184 10.11 3.15 -10.51
C HIS A 184 9.64 2.17 -9.43
N GLY A 185 8.34 2.13 -9.12
CA GLY A 185 7.79 1.30 -8.05
C GLY A 185 7.99 -0.20 -8.26
N LEU A 186 8.17 -0.64 -9.51
CA LEU A 186 8.44 -2.03 -9.87
C LEU A 186 9.92 -2.40 -9.71
N PHE A 187 10.83 -1.45 -9.95
CA PHE A 187 12.28 -1.64 -9.75
C PHE A 187 12.64 -1.93 -8.28
N LEU A 188 11.91 -1.32 -7.34
CA LEU A 188 12.17 -1.47 -5.90
C LEU A 188 12.05 -2.94 -5.44
N ARG A 189 11.15 -3.73 -6.05
CA ARG A 189 11.00 -5.17 -5.76
C ARG A 189 12.30 -5.95 -6.02
N TYR A 190 13.09 -5.51 -7.00
CA TYR A 190 14.36 -6.11 -7.39
C TYR A 190 15.56 -5.52 -6.64
N ARG A 191 15.32 -4.70 -5.59
CA ARG A 191 16.33 -3.92 -4.87
C ARG A 191 17.13 -3.01 -5.79
N VAL A 192 16.46 -2.45 -6.79
CA VAL A 192 17.00 -1.42 -7.67
C VAL A 192 16.40 -0.09 -7.24
N GLU A 193 17.26 0.81 -6.77
CA GLU A 193 16.85 2.12 -6.31
C GLU A 193 16.37 2.96 -7.48
N ALA A 194 15.11 3.41 -7.43
CA ALA A 194 14.49 4.07 -8.56
C ALA A 194 13.57 5.21 -8.17
N LEU A 195 13.53 6.26 -9.00
CA LEU A 195 12.56 7.35 -8.87
C LEU A 195 11.91 7.69 -10.21
N THR A 196 10.69 8.22 -10.17
CA THR A 196 10.02 8.75 -11.36
C THR A 196 10.02 10.28 -11.31
N LEU A 197 10.48 10.90 -12.40
CA LEU A 197 10.44 12.35 -12.61
C LEU A 197 9.32 12.69 -13.59
N ARG A 198 8.43 13.57 -13.15
CA ARG A 198 7.24 14.01 -13.89
C ARG A 198 7.38 15.46 -14.32
N GLY A 199 7.08 15.73 -15.58
CA GLY A 199 6.94 17.10 -16.08
C GLY A 199 5.55 17.62 -15.76
N ILE A 200 5.45 18.68 -14.95
CA ILE A 200 4.18 19.33 -14.65
C ILE A 200 4.12 20.69 -15.34
N ASN A 201 2.94 21.03 -15.86
CA ASN A 201 2.61 22.37 -16.34
C ASN A 201 1.83 23.16 -15.28
N SER A 202 2.52 23.57 -14.22
CA SER A 202 1.90 24.33 -13.12
C SER A 202 2.89 25.35 -12.56
N PHE A 203 2.36 26.34 -11.81
CA PHE A 203 3.09 27.36 -11.04
C PHE A 203 3.85 28.44 -11.82
N ARG A 204 4.40 28.14 -13.00
CA ARG A 204 5.15 29.12 -13.81
C ARG A 204 4.55 29.28 -15.20
N GLN A 205 4.67 30.49 -15.75
CA GLN A 205 4.23 30.83 -17.11
C GLN A 205 5.28 30.49 -18.17
N TYR A 206 6.55 30.34 -17.78
CA TYR A 206 7.66 30.07 -18.69
C TYR A 206 8.00 28.58 -18.74
N LYS A 207 8.14 28.06 -19.97
CA LYS A 207 8.58 26.70 -20.24
C LYS A 207 10.06 26.53 -19.91
N TYR A 208 10.41 25.43 -19.27
CA TYR A 208 11.81 25.01 -19.15
C TYR A 208 12.38 24.56 -20.48
N ASP A 209 13.62 24.95 -20.73
CA ASP A 209 14.41 24.34 -21.77
C ASP A 209 14.71 22.89 -21.39
N LEU A 210 14.42 21.94 -22.31
CA LEU A 210 14.72 20.52 -22.11
C LEU A 210 16.23 20.29 -21.92
N VAL A 211 17.08 21.21 -22.39
CA VAL A 211 18.52 21.19 -22.09
C VAL A 211 18.79 21.33 -20.59
N ALA A 212 18.01 22.13 -19.86
CA ALA A 212 18.17 22.27 -18.40
C ALA A 212 17.81 20.97 -17.68
N VAL A 213 16.72 20.33 -18.08
CA VAL A 213 16.32 19.00 -17.56
C VAL A 213 17.37 17.94 -17.93
N GLY A 214 17.86 17.95 -19.17
CA GLY A 214 18.92 17.05 -19.63
C GLY A 214 20.23 17.22 -18.86
N LYS A 215 20.64 18.46 -18.54
CA LYS A 215 21.81 18.75 -17.69
C LYS A 215 21.63 18.22 -16.27
N ALA A 216 20.43 18.35 -15.70
CA ALA A 216 20.12 17.80 -14.39
C ALA A 216 20.21 16.28 -14.41
N LEU A 217 19.55 15.61 -15.37
CA LEU A 217 19.59 14.16 -15.56
C LEU A 217 21.03 13.66 -15.79
N GLU A 218 21.80 14.31 -16.65
CA GLU A 218 23.21 13.98 -16.86
C GLU A 218 24.00 14.09 -15.55
N GLY A 219 23.79 15.16 -14.78
CA GLY A 219 24.40 15.34 -13.47
C GLY A 219 24.07 14.19 -12.50
N MET A 220 22.80 13.77 -12.47
CA MET A 220 22.33 12.64 -11.68
C MET A 220 23.03 11.34 -12.10
N PHE A 221 23.02 11.02 -13.40
CA PHE A 221 23.68 9.82 -13.95
C PHE A 221 25.19 9.84 -13.73
N ARG A 222 25.86 10.98 -13.85
CA ARG A 222 27.29 11.12 -13.51
C ARG A 222 27.57 10.81 -12.05
N LYS A 223 26.69 11.23 -11.13
CA LYS A 223 26.84 10.92 -9.70
C LYS A 223 26.60 9.44 -9.41
N LEU A 224 25.53 8.85 -9.95
CA LEU A 224 25.27 7.42 -9.82
C LEU A 224 26.38 6.57 -10.45
N ASN A 225 26.96 7.03 -11.56
CA ASN A 225 28.09 6.39 -12.23
C ASN A 225 29.33 6.31 -11.34
N HIS A 226 29.58 7.32 -10.50
CA HIS A 226 30.73 7.37 -9.58
C HIS A 226 30.55 6.57 -8.28
N LEU A 227 29.33 6.15 -7.94
CA LEU A 227 29.12 5.32 -6.74
C LEU A 227 29.82 3.97 -6.90
N LEU A 228 30.72 3.63 -5.98
CA LEU A 228 31.38 2.31 -6.00
C LEU A 228 30.49 1.22 -5.39
N GLU A 229 29.59 1.62 -4.49
CA GLU A 229 28.69 0.74 -3.77
C GLU A 229 27.24 1.16 -4.03
N ARG A 230 26.30 0.23 -3.78
CA ARG A 230 24.86 0.53 -3.77
C ARG A 230 24.54 1.55 -2.67
N LEU A 231 23.45 2.29 -2.88
CA LEU A 231 22.93 3.19 -1.85
C LEU A 231 22.42 2.35 -0.66
N HIS A 232 23.17 2.32 0.46
CA HIS A 232 22.85 1.46 1.61
C HIS A 232 22.88 2.15 2.99
N GLN A 233 23.52 3.31 3.13
CA GLN A 233 23.70 3.95 4.44
C GLN A 233 22.47 4.73 4.92
N SER A 234 21.64 5.17 3.99
CA SER A 234 20.50 6.08 4.19
C SER A 234 19.18 5.33 4.39
N PHE A 235 18.16 6.06 4.83
CA PHE A 235 16.88 5.47 5.24
C PHE A 235 16.03 5.02 4.05
N PHE A 236 15.44 3.82 4.19
CA PHE A 236 14.38 3.28 3.31
C PHE A 236 12.96 3.52 3.86
N LEU A 237 12.86 3.96 5.11
CA LEU A 237 11.62 4.16 5.83
C LEU A 237 11.57 5.60 6.33
N TYR A 238 10.97 6.47 5.54
CA TYR A 238 10.84 7.90 5.82
C TYR A 238 9.49 8.43 5.34
N LEU A 239 9.07 9.55 5.91
CA LEU A 239 7.95 10.35 5.41
C LEU A 239 8.45 11.75 5.04
N LEU A 240 7.87 12.36 4.03
CA LEU A 240 8.31 13.64 3.48
C LEU A 240 7.23 14.71 3.69
N PRO A 241 7.40 15.60 4.69
CA PRO A 241 6.66 16.85 4.74
C PRO A 241 7.00 17.80 3.58
N GLY A 242 8.14 17.60 2.92
CA GLY A 242 8.55 18.36 1.74
C GLY A 242 9.87 17.82 1.18
N LEU A 243 10.35 18.36 0.06
CA LEU A 243 11.55 17.83 -0.61
C LEU A 243 12.84 17.93 0.23
N SER A 244 12.99 18.98 1.05
CA SER A 244 14.19 19.21 1.89
C SER A 244 14.09 18.68 3.32
N ARG A 245 12.93 18.15 3.73
CA ARG A 245 12.70 17.69 5.11
C ARG A 245 12.09 16.30 5.10
N PHE A 246 12.61 15.42 5.95
CA PHE A 246 12.08 14.09 6.14
C PHE A 246 11.84 13.82 7.63
N VAL A 247 10.90 12.93 7.91
CA VAL A 247 10.65 12.36 9.24
C VAL A 247 11.18 10.93 9.22
N SER A 248 12.13 10.65 10.11
CA SER A 248 12.74 9.32 10.23
C SER A 248 11.81 8.32 10.92
N ILE A 249 12.04 7.03 10.66
CA ILE A 249 11.32 5.91 11.27
C ILE A 249 11.19 6.01 12.80
N GLY A 250 12.24 6.48 13.49
CA GLY A 250 12.26 6.58 14.95
C GLY A 250 11.25 7.58 15.53
N LEU A 251 10.77 8.53 14.74
CA LEU A 251 9.80 9.55 15.18
C LEU A 251 8.36 9.10 15.01
N TYR A 252 8.02 8.44 13.90
CA TYR A 252 6.63 8.08 13.59
C TYR A 252 6.24 6.67 14.03
N MET A 253 7.17 5.69 14.08
CA MET A 253 6.84 4.32 14.48
C MET A 253 6.25 4.19 15.89
N PRO A 254 6.71 4.95 16.90
CA PRO A 254 6.11 4.91 18.23
C PRO A 254 4.60 5.20 18.23
N ALA A 255 4.08 6.00 17.28
CA ALA A 255 2.65 6.29 17.19
C ALA A 255 1.81 5.02 16.95
N VAL A 256 2.25 4.13 16.05
CA VAL A 256 1.61 2.82 15.86
C VAL A 256 1.82 1.94 17.09
N GLY A 257 3.02 1.97 17.69
CA GLY A 257 3.30 1.25 18.93
C GLY A 257 2.32 1.58 20.06
N PHE A 258 2.00 2.86 20.26
CA PHE A 258 1.00 3.29 21.24
C PHE A 258 -0.42 2.79 20.92
N LEU A 259 -0.81 2.78 19.65
CA LEU A 259 -2.10 2.22 19.23
C LEU A 259 -2.16 0.70 19.48
N LEU A 260 -1.09 -0.03 19.15
CA LEU A 260 -1.00 -1.47 19.42
C LEU A 260 -1.00 -1.77 20.93
N LEU A 261 -0.39 -0.91 21.75
CA LEU A 261 -0.42 -1.04 23.20
C LEU A 261 -1.84 -1.01 23.75
N VAL A 262 -2.75 -0.20 23.18
CA VAL A 262 -4.17 -0.20 23.58
C VAL A 262 -4.80 -1.58 23.38
N LEU A 263 -4.52 -2.25 22.26
CA LEU A 263 -5.01 -3.61 22.00
C LEU A 263 -4.40 -4.60 23.00
N GLY A 264 -3.09 -4.50 23.26
CA GLY A 264 -2.38 -5.36 24.20
C GLY A 264 -2.90 -5.25 25.64
N LEU A 265 -3.11 -4.02 26.14
CA LEU A 265 -3.68 -3.78 27.46
C LEU A 265 -5.13 -4.30 27.56
N LYS A 266 -5.93 -4.13 26.50
CA LYS A 266 -7.30 -4.68 26.46
C LYS A 266 -7.33 -6.20 26.39
N ALA A 267 -6.39 -6.81 25.67
CA ALA A 267 -6.23 -8.26 25.67
C ALA A 267 -5.84 -8.77 27.08
N LEU A 268 -4.93 -8.08 27.76
CA LEU A 268 -4.51 -8.44 29.13
C LEU A 268 -5.67 -8.30 30.13
N GLU A 269 -6.46 -7.22 30.05
CA GLU A 269 -7.66 -7.01 30.87
C GLU A 269 -8.64 -8.19 30.72
N LEU A 270 -8.95 -8.59 29.48
CA LEU A 270 -9.84 -9.71 29.20
C LEU A 270 -9.27 -11.06 29.65
N TRP A 271 -7.96 -11.26 29.50
CA TRP A 271 -7.27 -12.46 29.96
C TRP A 271 -7.35 -12.61 31.48
N MET A 272 -7.10 -11.54 32.22
CA MET A 272 -7.21 -11.53 33.68
C MET A 272 -8.64 -11.83 34.14
N GLN A 273 -9.64 -11.18 33.53
CA GLN A 273 -11.05 -11.44 33.86
C GLN A 273 -11.47 -12.90 33.57
N LEU A 274 -10.96 -13.47 32.48
CA LEU A 274 -11.22 -14.87 32.13
C LEU A 274 -10.54 -15.84 33.13
N HIS A 275 -9.35 -15.49 33.62
CA HIS A 275 -8.60 -16.28 34.59
C HIS A 275 -9.22 -16.22 36.00
N GLU A 276 -9.61 -15.04 36.48
CA GLU A 276 -10.30 -14.86 37.77
C GLU A 276 -11.63 -15.61 37.79
N ALA A 277 -12.40 -15.55 36.70
CA ALA A 277 -13.63 -16.32 36.56
C ALA A 277 -13.36 -17.84 36.57
N GLY A 278 -12.20 -18.28 36.09
CA GLY A 278 -11.77 -19.69 36.14
C GLY A 278 -11.42 -20.16 37.56
N MET A 279 -10.73 -19.33 38.34
CA MET A 279 -10.27 -19.64 39.70
C MET A 279 -11.38 -19.57 40.75
N GLY A 280 -12.41 -18.73 40.56
CA GLY A 280 -13.55 -18.61 41.48
C GLY A 280 -14.48 -19.83 41.58
N LEU A 281 -14.16 -20.93 40.89
CA LEU A 281 -14.89 -22.21 40.94
C LEU A 281 -14.20 -23.26 41.83
N GLU A 282 -13.03 -22.97 42.40
CA GLU A 282 -12.30 -23.87 43.32
C GLU A 282 -12.09 -23.27 44.72
N GLU A 283 -13.16 -22.96 45.45
CA GLU A 283 -13.06 -22.88 46.93
C GLU A 283 -13.48 -24.22 47.56
N PRO A 284 -12.57 -24.97 48.20
CA PRO A 284 -12.93 -26.12 49.00
C PRO A 284 -13.23 -25.72 50.45
N GLY A 285 -14.49 -25.88 50.86
CA GLY A 285 -14.80 -26.39 52.20
C GLY A 285 -15.37 -25.42 53.23
N GLY A 286 -16.67 -25.57 53.51
CA GLY A 286 -17.32 -24.95 54.66
C GLY A 286 -18.75 -25.38 55.04
N ALA A 287 -19.25 -26.59 54.71
CA ALA A 287 -20.28 -27.35 55.46
C ALA A 287 -20.72 -28.65 54.73
N PRO A 288 -21.00 -29.77 55.45
CA PRO A 288 -21.44 -31.03 54.83
C PRO A 288 -22.96 -31.08 54.64
N GLY A 289 -23.41 -31.18 53.38
CA GLY A 289 -24.80 -31.46 52.99
C GLY A 289 -24.84 -32.43 51.79
N PRO A 290 -25.95 -33.16 51.56
CA PRO A 290 -25.97 -34.36 50.72
C PRO A 290 -25.62 -34.05 49.26
N SER A 291 -24.78 -34.91 48.69
CA SER A 291 -24.14 -34.81 47.38
C SER A 291 -25.15 -34.71 46.23
N VAL A 292 -25.32 -33.50 45.70
CA VAL A 292 -25.75 -33.28 44.31
C VAL A 292 -24.50 -33.45 43.43
N PRO A 293 -24.55 -34.16 42.29
CA PRO A 293 -23.39 -34.26 41.41
C PRO A 293 -23.03 -32.86 40.91
N LEU A 294 -21.84 -32.36 41.26
CA LEU A 294 -21.29 -31.16 40.64
C LEU A 294 -21.15 -31.40 39.12
N PRO A 295 -21.58 -30.45 38.26
CA PRO A 295 -21.22 -30.53 36.86
C PRO A 295 -19.69 -30.40 36.73
N PRO A 296 -19.06 -31.12 35.79
CA PRO A 296 -17.62 -31.08 35.63
C PRO A 296 -17.15 -29.66 35.32
N SER A 297 -15.94 -29.34 35.77
CA SER A 297 -15.18 -28.12 35.46
C SER A 297 -15.00 -27.97 33.95
N GLN A 298 -15.99 -27.36 33.29
CA GLN A 298 -15.92 -27.12 31.85
C GLN A 298 -15.19 -25.80 31.61
N GLY A 299 -13.92 -25.91 31.22
CA GLY A 299 -13.19 -24.82 30.58
C GLY A 299 -14.01 -24.24 29.42
N VAL A 300 -13.67 -23.02 29.00
CA VAL A 300 -14.28 -22.37 27.82
C VAL A 300 -14.37 -23.41 26.70
N GLY A 301 -15.58 -23.79 26.29
CA GLY A 301 -15.76 -24.78 25.24
C GLY A 301 -15.13 -24.25 23.97
N LEU A 302 -13.92 -24.70 23.63
CA LEU A 302 -13.18 -24.31 22.41
C LEU A 302 -14.07 -24.42 21.16
N ALA A 303 -15.03 -25.34 21.16
CA ALA A 303 -16.04 -25.50 20.13
C ALA A 303 -16.86 -24.22 19.82
N SER A 304 -17.16 -23.38 20.81
CA SER A 304 -17.92 -22.13 20.61
C SER A 304 -17.09 -21.03 19.93
N LEU A 305 -15.75 -21.13 19.96
CA LEU A 305 -14.83 -20.21 19.30
C LEU A 305 -14.49 -20.66 17.88
N VAL A 306 -14.50 -21.98 17.62
CA VAL A 306 -14.13 -22.55 16.33
C VAL A 306 -15.10 -22.11 15.22
N ALA A 307 -16.41 -22.18 15.47
CA ALA A 307 -17.41 -21.82 14.46
C ALA A 307 -17.29 -20.36 13.95
N PRO A 308 -17.28 -19.32 14.81
CA PRO A 308 -17.14 -17.94 14.33
C PRO A 308 -15.78 -17.66 13.68
N LEU A 309 -14.71 -18.32 14.11
CA LEU A 309 -13.38 -18.21 13.51
C LEU A 309 -13.33 -18.85 12.11
N LEU A 310 -13.82 -20.08 11.96
CA LEU A 310 -13.84 -20.75 10.66
C LEU A 310 -14.74 -20.04 9.66
N ILE A 311 -15.90 -19.56 10.11
CA ILE A 311 -16.84 -18.83 9.26
C ILE A 311 -16.25 -17.49 8.82
N SER A 312 -15.62 -16.73 9.72
CA SER A 312 -15.00 -15.46 9.33
C SER A 312 -13.85 -15.65 8.35
N GLN A 313 -13.02 -16.69 8.55
CA GLN A 313 -11.94 -17.04 7.63
C GLN A 313 -12.47 -17.55 6.28
N ALA A 314 -13.52 -18.37 6.29
CA ALA A 314 -14.17 -18.83 5.06
C ALA A 314 -14.77 -17.66 4.27
N MET A 315 -15.35 -16.65 4.93
CA MET A 315 -15.83 -15.43 4.28
C MET A 315 -14.69 -14.59 3.69
N GLY A 316 -13.55 -14.50 4.37
CA GLY A 316 -12.35 -13.87 3.80
C GLY A 316 -11.82 -14.59 2.57
N LEU A 317 -11.74 -15.92 2.62
CA LEU A 317 -11.35 -16.76 1.49
C LEU A 317 -12.34 -16.62 0.32
N ALA A 318 -13.64 -16.59 0.61
CA ALA A 318 -14.68 -16.34 -0.38
C ALA A 318 -14.49 -14.97 -1.04
N LEU A 319 -14.21 -13.92 -0.24
CA LEU A 319 -13.95 -12.57 -0.74
C LEU A 319 -12.70 -12.50 -1.63
N TYR A 320 -11.69 -13.32 -1.35
CA TYR A 320 -10.46 -13.40 -2.16
C TYR A 320 -10.66 -14.18 -3.47
N VAL A 321 -11.33 -15.33 -3.43
CA VAL A 321 -11.37 -16.29 -4.56
C VAL A 321 -12.57 -16.10 -5.48
N LEU A 322 -13.77 -15.91 -4.94
CA LEU A 322 -15.02 -15.94 -5.72
C LEU A 322 -15.14 -14.82 -6.76
N PRO A 323 -14.70 -13.57 -6.53
CA PRO A 323 -14.84 -12.51 -7.52
C PRO A 323 -14.15 -12.84 -8.85
N VAL A 324 -12.96 -13.45 -8.77
CA VAL A 324 -12.13 -13.77 -9.96
C VAL A 324 -12.62 -15.04 -10.65
N LEU A 325 -13.03 -16.07 -9.89
CA LEU A 325 -13.60 -17.28 -10.48
C LEU A 325 -14.99 -17.03 -11.09
N GLY A 326 -15.79 -16.19 -10.45
CA GLY A 326 -17.17 -15.93 -10.82
C GLY A 326 -17.33 -14.93 -11.97
N GLN A 327 -16.28 -14.17 -12.33
CA GLN A 327 -16.38 -13.10 -13.33
C GLN A 327 -16.91 -13.60 -14.68
N HIS A 328 -16.42 -14.74 -15.18
CA HIS A 328 -16.82 -15.27 -16.48
C HIS A 328 -18.24 -15.84 -16.49
N VAL A 329 -18.67 -16.40 -15.35
CA VAL A 329 -20.06 -16.89 -15.20
C VAL A 329 -21.02 -15.71 -15.09
N ALA A 330 -20.62 -14.65 -14.38
CA ALA A 330 -21.44 -13.45 -14.20
C ALA A 330 -21.68 -12.72 -15.54
N THR A 331 -20.65 -12.55 -16.38
CA THR A 331 -20.80 -11.90 -17.69
C THR A 331 -21.64 -12.70 -18.68
N GLN A 332 -21.73 -14.03 -18.53
CA GLN A 332 -22.62 -14.86 -19.34
C GLN A 332 -24.10 -14.68 -18.99
N HIS A 333 -24.41 -14.39 -17.72
CA HIS A 333 -25.78 -14.29 -17.22
C HIS A 333 -26.29 -12.85 -17.09
N PHE A 334 -25.40 -11.88 -16.96
CA PHE A 334 -25.72 -10.47 -16.77
C PHE A 334 -24.97 -9.58 -17.78
N PRO A 335 -25.61 -8.51 -18.29
CA PRO A 335 -25.01 -7.57 -19.24
C PRO A 335 -24.07 -6.58 -18.51
N VAL A 336 -23.00 -7.09 -17.92
CA VAL A 336 -22.08 -6.35 -17.04
C VAL A 336 -20.64 -6.62 -17.49
N ALA A 337 -19.75 -5.63 -17.39
CA ALA A 337 -18.34 -5.84 -17.73
C ALA A 337 -17.64 -6.75 -16.69
N GLU A 338 -16.54 -7.43 -17.06
CA GLU A 338 -15.81 -8.31 -16.14
C GLU A 338 -15.36 -7.58 -14.86
N ALA A 339 -14.81 -6.37 -15.00
CA ALA A 339 -14.38 -5.55 -13.86
C ALA A 339 -15.55 -5.16 -12.94
N GLU A 340 -16.72 -4.84 -13.50
CA GLU A 340 -17.92 -4.51 -12.73
C GLU A 340 -18.47 -5.75 -12.00
N ALA A 341 -18.45 -6.92 -12.65
CA ALA A 341 -18.86 -8.19 -12.04
C ALA A 341 -17.98 -8.54 -10.83
N VAL A 342 -16.66 -8.33 -10.92
CA VAL A 342 -15.71 -8.52 -9.81
C VAL A 342 -16.06 -7.59 -8.64
N VAL A 343 -16.33 -6.31 -8.89
CA VAL A 343 -16.67 -5.36 -7.82
C VAL A 343 -18.03 -5.68 -7.18
N LEU A 344 -19.05 -6.01 -7.98
CA LEU A 344 -20.37 -6.35 -7.46
C LEU A 344 -20.34 -7.62 -6.61
N THR A 345 -19.59 -8.64 -7.03
CA THR A 345 -19.41 -9.86 -6.24
C THR A 345 -18.64 -9.60 -4.95
N LEU A 346 -17.60 -8.74 -4.96
CA LEU A 346 -16.92 -8.29 -3.74
C LEU A 346 -17.89 -7.64 -2.76
N LEU A 347 -18.70 -6.68 -3.24
CA LEU A 347 -19.69 -5.99 -2.41
C LEU A 347 -20.75 -6.95 -1.86
N ALA A 348 -21.22 -7.91 -2.67
CA ALA A 348 -22.20 -8.91 -2.25
C ALA A 348 -21.65 -9.81 -1.14
N ILE A 349 -20.42 -10.30 -1.25
CA ILE A 349 -19.78 -11.13 -0.23
C ILE A 349 -19.52 -10.30 1.04
N TYR A 350 -19.04 -9.07 0.88
CA TYR A 350 -18.79 -8.15 1.99
C TYR A 350 -20.07 -7.89 2.79
N ALA A 351 -21.18 -7.60 2.10
CA ALA A 351 -22.50 -7.38 2.69
C ALA A 351 -23.11 -8.66 3.28
N ALA A 352 -22.91 -9.82 2.66
CA ALA A 352 -23.36 -11.10 3.20
C ALA A 352 -22.71 -11.38 4.57
N GLY A 353 -21.42 -11.07 4.73
CA GLY A 353 -20.73 -11.19 6.02
C GLY A 353 -21.33 -10.33 7.13
N LEU A 354 -21.91 -9.17 6.81
CA LEU A 354 -22.63 -8.34 7.78
C LEU A 354 -23.93 -9.01 8.28
N ALA A 355 -24.57 -9.81 7.45
CA ALA A 355 -25.82 -10.51 7.78
C ALA A 355 -25.60 -11.84 8.55
N LEU A 356 -24.36 -12.31 8.63
CA LEU A 356 -23.98 -13.58 9.26
C LEU A 356 -24.04 -13.69 10.81
N PRO A 357 -24.02 -12.63 11.64
CA PRO A 357 -23.99 -12.80 13.10
C PRO A 357 -25.28 -13.42 13.66
N HIS A 358 -26.34 -13.57 12.87
CA HIS A 358 -27.61 -14.13 13.34
C HIS A 358 -27.64 -15.67 13.47
N ASN A 359 -26.65 -16.39 12.91
CA ASN A 359 -26.74 -17.85 12.77
C ASN A 359 -25.62 -18.66 13.48
N THR A 360 -24.54 -18.04 13.96
CA THR A 360 -23.36 -18.78 14.46
C THR A 360 -23.50 -19.27 15.89
N HIS A 361 -24.09 -18.47 16.79
CA HIS A 361 -24.26 -18.84 18.20
C HIS A 361 -25.43 -19.81 18.44
N ARG A 362 -26.47 -19.75 17.59
CA ARG A 362 -27.66 -20.62 17.71
C ARG A 362 -27.36 -22.10 17.50
N VAL A 363 -26.23 -22.42 16.89
CA VAL A 363 -25.89 -23.80 16.51
C VAL A 363 -25.04 -24.52 17.56
N VAL A 364 -24.42 -23.83 18.55
CA VAL A 364 -23.29 -24.46 19.29
C VAL A 364 -23.34 -24.46 20.82
N SER A 365 -24.05 -23.60 21.58
CA SER A 365 -24.17 -23.86 23.04
C SER A 365 -25.24 -23.03 23.75
N THR A 366 -25.95 -23.68 24.67
CA THR A 366 -26.99 -23.11 25.54
C THR A 366 -26.50 -22.75 26.95
N GLN A 367 -25.20 -22.86 27.26
CA GLN A 367 -24.71 -22.68 28.64
C GLN A 367 -23.39 -21.87 28.71
N ALA A 368 -23.40 -20.87 29.61
CA ALA A 368 -22.38 -19.85 29.94
C ALA A 368 -22.21 -18.67 28.94
N PRO A 369 -23.15 -17.71 28.90
CA PRO A 369 -23.18 -16.61 27.90
C PRO A 369 -21.98 -15.65 27.97
N ASP A 370 -21.39 -15.42 29.14
CA ASP A 370 -20.41 -14.33 29.31
C ASP A 370 -18.97 -14.69 28.93
N ARG A 371 -18.55 -15.96 29.04
CA ARG A 371 -17.14 -16.33 28.79
C ARG A 371 -16.80 -16.44 27.30
N GLY A 372 -17.77 -16.81 26.47
CA GLY A 372 -17.56 -17.06 25.03
C GLY A 372 -17.18 -15.80 24.24
N TRP A 373 -17.92 -14.70 24.42
CA TRP A 373 -17.62 -13.45 23.72
C TRP A 373 -16.32 -12.81 24.19
N MET A 374 -15.98 -12.94 25.48
CA MET A 374 -14.73 -12.43 26.03
C MET A 374 -13.52 -13.15 25.43
N ALA A 375 -13.60 -14.48 25.33
CA ALA A 375 -12.56 -15.29 24.69
C ALA A 375 -12.48 -15.00 23.17
N LEU A 376 -13.61 -14.85 22.47
CA LEU A 376 -13.62 -14.48 21.05
C LEU A 376 -13.00 -13.10 20.83
N LYS A 377 -13.36 -12.12 21.67
CA LYS A 377 -12.79 -10.77 21.62
C LYS A 377 -11.29 -10.79 21.90
N LEU A 378 -10.83 -11.59 22.86
CA LEU A 378 -9.40 -11.76 23.15
C LEU A 378 -8.64 -12.26 21.92
N VAL A 379 -9.12 -13.33 21.27
CA VAL A 379 -8.51 -13.86 20.04
C VAL A 379 -8.52 -12.80 18.93
N ALA A 380 -9.64 -12.09 18.75
CA ALA A 380 -9.76 -11.03 17.75
C ALA A 380 -8.80 -9.85 18.00
N LEU A 381 -8.60 -9.44 19.26
CA LEU A 381 -7.65 -8.36 19.61
C LEU A 381 -6.20 -8.77 19.33
N ILE A 382 -5.82 -10.00 19.69
CA ILE A 382 -4.47 -10.52 19.42
C ILE A 382 -4.25 -10.64 17.91
N TYR A 383 -5.24 -11.15 17.19
CA TYR A 383 -5.19 -11.27 15.74
C TYR A 383 -5.03 -9.89 15.06
N LEU A 384 -5.85 -8.91 15.47
CA LEU A 384 -5.76 -7.54 14.95
C LEU A 384 -4.40 -6.91 15.28
N ALA A 385 -3.89 -7.08 16.50
CA ALA A 385 -2.62 -6.50 16.92
C ALA A 385 -1.44 -7.08 16.12
N LEU A 386 -1.40 -8.41 15.94
CA LEU A 386 -0.38 -9.07 15.12
C LEU A 386 -0.45 -8.57 13.68
N GLN A 387 -1.65 -8.50 13.11
CA GLN A 387 -1.82 -8.12 11.72
C GLN A 387 -1.47 -6.65 11.47
N LEU A 388 -1.93 -5.72 12.32
CA LEU A 388 -1.58 -4.30 12.23
C LEU A 388 -0.07 -4.09 12.44
N GLY A 389 0.56 -4.85 13.35
CA GLY A 389 2.01 -4.84 13.53
C GLY A 389 2.76 -5.26 12.27
N CYS A 390 2.39 -6.39 11.66
CA CYS A 390 2.98 -6.85 10.40
C CYS A 390 2.77 -5.84 9.27
N ILE A 391 1.54 -5.33 9.12
CA ILE A 391 1.22 -4.35 8.07
C ILE A 391 2.04 -3.07 8.28
N ALA A 392 2.14 -2.55 9.50
CA ALA A 392 2.90 -1.33 9.79
C ALA A 392 4.41 -1.49 9.52
N LEU A 393 4.97 -2.68 9.70
CA LEU A 393 6.37 -2.97 9.35
C LEU A 393 6.59 -3.03 7.82
N THR A 394 5.61 -3.53 7.06
CA THR A 394 5.72 -3.60 5.59
C THR A 394 5.34 -2.29 4.90
N ASN A 395 4.30 -1.62 5.40
CA ASN A 395 3.71 -0.40 4.89
C ASN A 395 3.17 0.39 6.08
N PHE A 396 4.03 1.23 6.66
CA PHE A 396 3.68 2.06 7.82
C PHE A 396 2.39 2.84 7.61
N SER A 397 2.25 3.48 6.46
CA SER A 397 1.12 4.36 6.14
C SER A 397 -0.22 3.61 6.15
N LEU A 398 -0.27 2.42 5.55
CA LEU A 398 -1.45 1.55 5.63
C LEU A 398 -1.72 1.09 7.06
N GLY A 399 -0.68 0.63 7.76
CA GLY A 399 -0.80 0.14 9.14
C GLY A 399 -1.29 1.21 10.11
N PHE A 400 -0.80 2.45 9.97
CA PHE A 400 -1.20 3.59 10.77
C PHE A 400 -2.65 4.00 10.51
N LEU A 401 -3.09 4.10 9.24
CA LEU A 401 -4.48 4.42 8.90
C LEU A 401 -5.46 3.37 9.42
N LEU A 402 -5.12 2.08 9.30
CA LEU A 402 -5.94 1.00 9.84
C LEU A 402 -5.91 0.97 11.37
N ALA A 403 -4.77 1.22 12.01
CA ALA A 403 -4.67 1.24 13.47
C ALA A 403 -5.49 2.40 14.05
N THR A 404 -5.35 3.60 13.51
CA THR A 404 -6.09 4.81 13.96
C THR A 404 -7.60 4.65 13.86
N THR A 405 -8.09 3.90 12.87
CA THR A 405 -9.53 3.68 12.63
C THR A 405 -10.06 2.46 13.39
N MET A 406 -9.39 1.31 13.30
CA MET A 406 -9.90 0.04 13.86
C MET A 406 -9.60 -0.15 15.35
N VAL A 407 -8.48 0.38 15.88
CA VAL A 407 -8.09 0.14 17.29
C VAL A 407 -9.11 0.69 18.29
N PRO A 408 -9.58 1.96 18.17
CA PRO A 408 -10.53 2.51 19.14
C PRO A 408 -11.83 1.71 19.17
N THR A 409 -12.32 1.29 18.01
CA THR A 409 -13.57 0.54 17.89
C THR A 409 -13.44 -0.91 18.36
N ALA A 410 -12.32 -1.57 18.06
CA ALA A 410 -12.00 -2.90 18.59
C ALA A 410 -11.91 -2.92 20.12
N ALA A 411 -11.31 -1.88 20.73
CA ALA A 411 -11.22 -1.75 22.18
C ALA A 411 -12.61 -1.60 22.82
N LEU A 412 -13.50 -0.79 22.21
CA LEU A 412 -14.85 -0.49 22.72
C LEU A 412 -15.88 -1.62 22.48
N ALA A 413 -15.68 -2.48 21.49
CA ALA A 413 -16.65 -3.51 21.11
C ALA A 413 -17.01 -4.44 22.29
N LYS A 414 -18.27 -4.39 22.75
CA LYS A 414 -18.81 -5.27 23.81
C LYS A 414 -20.29 -5.59 23.49
N PRO A 415 -20.82 -6.75 23.88
CA PRO A 415 -22.23 -7.10 23.63
C PRO A 415 -23.22 -6.31 24.51
N HIS A 416 -22.73 -5.74 25.61
CA HIS A 416 -23.47 -4.92 26.57
C HIS A 416 -23.26 -3.43 26.28
N GLY A 417 -24.34 -2.67 26.06
CA GLY A 417 -24.30 -1.22 25.78
C GLY A 417 -25.25 -0.79 24.63
N PRO A 418 -25.09 0.43 24.10
CA PRO A 418 -25.88 0.92 22.96
C PRO A 418 -25.45 0.19 21.68
N ARG A 419 -26.05 -0.98 21.42
CA ARG A 419 -25.70 -1.87 20.32
C ARG A 419 -25.69 -1.20 18.94
N THR A 420 -26.66 -0.33 18.67
CA THR A 420 -26.76 0.41 17.41
C THR A 420 -25.58 1.36 17.20
N LEU A 421 -25.12 2.02 18.27
CA LEU A 421 -23.98 2.93 18.22
C LEU A 421 -22.67 2.16 17.99
N TYR A 422 -22.45 1.03 18.68
CA TYR A 422 -21.29 0.18 18.44
C TYR A 422 -21.29 -0.46 17.06
N ALA A 423 -22.46 -0.87 16.54
CA ALA A 423 -22.60 -1.38 15.19
C ALA A 423 -22.25 -0.30 14.15
N ALA A 424 -22.78 0.92 14.31
CA ALA A 424 -22.48 2.04 13.42
C ALA A 424 -20.99 2.40 13.45
N LEU A 425 -20.37 2.43 14.64
CA LEU A 425 -18.93 2.67 14.78
C LEU A 425 -18.10 1.58 14.09
N LEU A 426 -18.43 0.30 14.29
CA LEU A 426 -17.71 -0.81 13.64
C LEU A 426 -17.84 -0.74 12.11
N VAL A 427 -19.02 -0.42 11.57
CA VAL A 427 -19.20 -0.28 10.11
C VAL A 427 -18.40 0.91 9.59
N LEU A 428 -18.41 2.04 10.29
CA LEU A 428 -17.67 3.25 9.90
C LEU A 428 -16.14 3.05 9.95
N THR A 429 -15.66 2.15 10.81
CA THR A 429 -14.23 1.79 10.91
C THR A 429 -13.88 0.48 10.20
N SER A 430 -14.79 -0.03 9.38
CA SER A 430 -14.53 -1.23 8.57
C SER A 430 -13.51 -0.94 7.45
N PRO A 431 -12.72 -1.92 6.98
CA PRO A 431 -11.70 -1.69 5.96
C PRO A 431 -12.22 -1.01 4.67
N ALA A 432 -13.47 -1.30 4.28
CA ALA A 432 -14.12 -0.64 3.15
C ALA A 432 -14.45 0.83 3.44
N ALA A 433 -14.96 1.13 4.63
CA ALA A 433 -15.27 2.51 5.03
C ALA A 433 -14.00 3.34 5.24
N THR A 434 -12.92 2.74 5.74
CA THR A 434 -11.61 3.40 5.85
C THR A 434 -11.03 3.72 4.47
N LEU A 435 -11.18 2.82 3.49
CA LEU A 435 -10.81 3.08 2.10
C LEU A 435 -11.62 4.24 1.53
N LEU A 436 -12.96 4.20 1.65
CA LEU A 436 -13.83 5.27 1.18
C LEU A 436 -13.46 6.63 1.80
N GLY A 437 -13.32 6.70 3.12
CA GLY A 437 -12.92 7.91 3.83
C GLY A 437 -11.54 8.43 3.42
N SER A 438 -10.59 7.52 3.17
CA SER A 438 -9.25 7.88 2.68
C SER A 438 -9.28 8.50 1.28
N LEU A 439 -10.18 8.07 0.39
CA LEU A 439 -10.36 8.64 -0.94
C LEU A 439 -10.93 10.07 -0.88
N PHE A 440 -11.92 10.30 -0.02
CA PHE A 440 -12.44 11.64 0.21
C PHE A 440 -11.37 12.56 0.79
N LEU A 441 -10.67 12.11 1.84
CA LEU A 441 -9.59 12.88 2.46
C LEU A 441 -8.47 13.20 1.45
N TRP A 442 -8.09 12.24 0.62
CA TRP A 442 -7.08 12.44 -0.42
C TRP A 442 -7.47 13.55 -1.41
N ARG A 443 -8.73 13.58 -1.83
CA ARG A 443 -9.25 14.60 -2.76
C ARG A 443 -9.42 15.98 -2.12
N GLU A 444 -9.85 16.04 -0.87
CA GLU A 444 -9.87 17.27 -0.08
C GLU A 444 -8.46 17.88 0.03
N LEU A 445 -7.44 17.06 0.33
CA LEU A 445 -6.06 17.52 0.41
C LEU A 445 -5.47 17.95 -0.94
N GLN A 446 -6.05 17.48 -2.04
CA GLN A 446 -5.73 17.93 -3.40
C GLN A 446 -6.47 19.21 -3.80
N GLU A 447 -7.30 19.77 -2.93
CA GLU A 447 -8.15 20.95 -3.21
C GLU A 447 -9.15 20.68 -4.37
N ALA A 448 -9.54 19.42 -4.54
CA ALA A 448 -10.49 18.95 -5.55
C ALA A 448 -11.56 18.06 -4.89
N PRO A 449 -12.45 18.63 -4.04
CA PRO A 449 -13.41 17.87 -3.26
C PRO A 449 -14.40 17.11 -4.16
N LEU A 450 -14.83 15.94 -3.70
CA LEU A 450 -15.72 15.05 -4.44
C LEU A 450 -17.18 15.21 -4.00
N SER A 451 -18.10 15.08 -4.95
CA SER A 451 -19.49 14.75 -4.63
C SER A 451 -19.61 13.31 -4.12
N LEU A 452 -20.72 12.98 -3.43
CA LEU A 452 -20.97 11.62 -2.93
C LEU A 452 -21.03 10.59 -4.07
N ALA A 453 -21.60 10.96 -5.22
CA ALA A 453 -21.71 10.08 -6.38
C ALA A 453 -20.33 9.79 -7.01
N GLU A 454 -19.50 10.82 -7.18
CA GLU A 454 -18.12 10.67 -7.68
C GLU A 454 -17.26 9.87 -6.70
N GLY A 455 -17.42 10.10 -5.39
CA GLY A 455 -16.74 9.33 -4.36
C GLY A 455 -17.11 7.86 -4.38
N TRP A 456 -18.39 7.54 -4.60
CA TRP A 456 -18.83 6.16 -4.78
C TRP A 456 -18.24 5.53 -6.04
N GLN A 457 -18.25 6.23 -7.18
CA GLN A 457 -17.63 5.75 -8.42
C GLN A 457 -16.13 5.50 -8.27
N LEU A 458 -15.41 6.44 -7.63
CA LEU A 458 -13.98 6.29 -7.35
C LEU A 458 -13.69 5.12 -6.40
N PHE A 459 -14.58 4.87 -5.43
CA PHE A 459 -14.47 3.71 -4.55
C PHE A 459 -14.64 2.39 -5.30
N LEU A 460 -15.65 2.28 -6.17
CA LEU A 460 -15.82 1.09 -7.02
C LEU A 460 -14.62 0.88 -7.95
N ALA A 461 -14.11 1.96 -8.55
CA ALA A 461 -12.91 1.92 -9.37
C ALA A 461 -11.70 1.45 -8.56
N ALA A 462 -11.48 2.00 -7.36
CA ALA A 462 -10.36 1.62 -6.49
C ALA A 462 -10.43 0.13 -6.08
N LEU A 463 -11.62 -0.43 -5.84
CA LEU A 463 -11.79 -1.87 -5.58
C LEU A 463 -11.36 -2.70 -6.79
N ALA A 464 -11.87 -2.40 -7.98
CA ALA A 464 -11.49 -3.11 -9.22
C ALA A 464 -9.98 -3.02 -9.46
N GLN A 465 -9.43 -1.81 -9.34
CA GLN A 465 -8.02 -1.51 -9.58
C GLN A 465 -7.12 -2.23 -8.56
N GLY A 466 -7.56 -2.40 -7.31
CA GLY A 466 -6.83 -3.11 -6.25
C GLY A 466 -6.76 -4.62 -6.49
N VAL A 467 -7.86 -5.22 -6.96
CA VAL A 467 -7.86 -6.64 -7.39
C VAL A 467 -6.96 -6.82 -8.61
N LEU A 468 -7.10 -5.94 -9.60
CA LEU A 468 -6.31 -6.00 -10.82
C LEU A 468 -4.80 -5.98 -10.51
N GLU A 469 -4.35 -5.06 -9.65
CA GLU A 469 -2.93 -4.98 -9.29
C GLU A 469 -2.38 -6.17 -8.53
N HIS A 470 -3.22 -6.81 -7.71
CA HIS A 470 -2.82 -8.04 -7.06
C HIS A 470 -2.48 -9.10 -8.12
N HIS A 471 -3.32 -9.24 -9.14
CA HIS A 471 -3.12 -10.22 -10.21
C HIS A 471 -2.09 -9.80 -11.28
N THR A 472 -1.85 -8.50 -11.49
CA THR A 472 -0.87 -8.03 -12.49
C THR A 472 0.52 -7.83 -11.93
N TYR A 473 0.66 -7.33 -10.69
CA TYR A 473 1.96 -6.94 -10.12
C TYR A 473 2.30 -7.66 -8.79
N GLY A 474 1.39 -8.47 -8.26
CA GLY A 474 1.58 -9.11 -6.96
C GLY A 474 1.43 -8.14 -5.78
N ALA A 475 0.59 -7.10 -5.92
CA ALA A 475 0.29 -6.19 -4.82
C ALA A 475 -0.35 -6.94 -3.62
N LEU A 476 0.09 -6.65 -2.40
CA LEU A 476 -0.32 -7.35 -1.18
C LEU A 476 -1.56 -6.73 -0.52
N LEU A 477 -2.01 -5.56 -0.96
CA LEU A 477 -3.15 -4.87 -0.33
C LEU A 477 -4.41 -5.75 -0.33
N PHE A 478 -4.82 -6.24 -1.49
CA PHE A 478 -6.04 -7.04 -1.63
C PHE A 478 -6.04 -8.31 -0.76
N PRO A 479 -5.00 -9.18 -0.76
CA PRO A 479 -4.98 -10.35 0.12
C PRO A 479 -4.92 -9.96 1.60
N LEU A 480 -4.20 -8.89 2.00
CA LEU A 480 -4.16 -8.44 3.39
C LEU A 480 -5.53 -7.98 3.91
N LEU A 481 -6.28 -7.25 3.07
CA LEU A 481 -7.64 -6.80 3.41
C LEU A 481 -8.63 -7.98 3.43
N SER A 482 -8.60 -8.86 2.42
CA SER A 482 -9.58 -9.92 2.24
C SER A 482 -9.36 -11.14 3.14
N LEU A 483 -8.13 -11.65 3.24
CA LEU A 483 -7.80 -12.85 4.03
C LEU A 483 -7.47 -12.54 5.48
N GLY A 484 -7.20 -11.28 5.80
CA GLY A 484 -6.77 -10.89 7.13
C GLY A 484 -7.74 -9.94 7.84
N LEU A 485 -7.81 -8.69 7.40
CA LEU A 485 -8.53 -7.65 8.16
C LEU A 485 -10.04 -7.85 8.14
N TYR A 486 -10.61 -8.25 7.01
CA TYR A 486 -12.05 -8.48 6.89
C TYR A 486 -12.53 -9.63 7.80
N PRO A 487 -11.91 -10.82 7.80
CA PRO A 487 -12.19 -11.87 8.80
C PRO A 487 -12.03 -11.38 10.23
N CYS A 488 -10.97 -10.62 10.53
CA CYS A 488 -10.76 -10.07 11.86
C CYS A 488 -11.88 -9.09 12.27
N TRP A 489 -12.32 -8.24 11.35
CA TRP A 489 -13.42 -7.31 11.56
C TRP A 489 -14.74 -8.05 11.81
N LEU A 490 -15.02 -9.12 11.06
CA LEU A 490 -16.18 -10.00 11.29
C LEU A 490 -16.18 -10.66 12.66
N LEU A 491 -15.01 -10.93 13.27
CA LEU A 491 -14.95 -11.43 14.64
C LEU A 491 -15.47 -10.40 15.64
N PHE A 492 -15.10 -9.12 15.51
CA PHE A 492 -15.65 -8.05 16.35
C PHE A 492 -17.15 -7.84 16.11
N TRP A 493 -17.61 -8.01 14.87
CA TRP A 493 -19.04 -8.02 14.54
C TRP A 493 -19.78 -9.15 15.26
N ASN A 494 -19.23 -10.37 15.27
CA ASN A 494 -19.79 -11.50 16.01
C ASN A 494 -19.78 -11.27 17.53
N VAL A 495 -18.74 -10.63 18.09
CA VAL A 495 -18.69 -10.26 19.51
C VAL A 495 -19.82 -9.30 19.88
N LEU A 496 -20.13 -8.32 19.03
CA LEU A 496 -21.19 -7.34 19.31
C LEU A 496 -22.59 -7.98 19.38
N PHE A 497 -22.86 -8.95 18.51
CA PHE A 497 -24.14 -9.63 18.41
C PHE A 497 -24.20 -10.96 19.19
N TRP A 498 -23.23 -11.21 20.06
CA TRP A 498 -23.22 -12.36 20.96
C TRP A 498 -24.43 -12.30 21.92
N LYS A 499 -25.14 -13.41 22.08
CA LYS A 499 -26.40 -13.50 22.85
C LYS A 499 -26.33 -14.55 23.94
#